data_AF-A0A7W9TIF8-F1
#
_entry.id   AF-A0A7W9TIF8-F1
#
_cell.length_a   1.000
_cell.length_b   1.000
_cell.length_c   1.000
_cell.angle_alpha   90.00
_cell.angle_beta   90.00
_cell.angle_gamma   90.00
#
_symmetry.space_group_name_H-M   'P 1'
#
loop_
_entity.id
_entity.type
_entity.pdbx_description
1 polymer ?
#
loop_
_entity_poly.entity_id
_entity_poly.type
_entity_poly.pdbx_seq_one_letter_code
_entity_poly.pdbx_strand_id
1 'polypeptide(L)'
;MSTPHWLFGDQRPHFLTPVREQGPDRGAPVVMVEAKSVFRRRRFHRAKAHLVLSAMRHRAAELGEQVTYVRAETYREGLRRAVGDAPVTVCHPTSYAALRLVRSLPGVRVLPACGFLVSHEEFTGWAEELGGRRLLQENFYHWVRERHDLLMDGGHPAGGRFNHDHANREPPPRGAGTLHVPGPYRPREDHIDAEVRQDLDRWEREDGVRFVGRGGPRLFPATRREALSALRRFVAYRLSSFGPYEDAMLAGDPVMAHSLLSSSMNLGLLHPAECVEHAEHAWREGTVPVNSAEGFVRQVAGWREYVWQLYWHFGEDYRHGNALGHTRELPAYFSELDADTVTARCLATALAQVRDTGWTHHIPRLMLLGSHALQRGWDPAAVTDWFHRCFVDGYDWVMVPNVLGMSQYADGGRMTTKPYTSGGAYIHRMSDLCDGCAFRPTDRTGPRACPYTAGYWAFLSTGTGTGCPATPECGARCRAWTGSTTSTKCCARSGTWRRGALTSGACQGRSDSSSSVRRSGVRSGR
;
A
#
# COMPACT_ATOMS: atom_id res chain seq x y z
N MET A 1 -16.79 -31.80 -22.73
CA MET A 1 -16.37 -31.69 -21.32
C MET A 1 -16.09 -30.21 -21.07
N SER A 2 -16.48 -29.66 -19.92
CA SER A 2 -16.16 -28.27 -19.56
C SER A 2 -14.65 -28.12 -19.39
N THR A 3 -14.11 -26.97 -19.82
CA THR A 3 -12.68 -26.70 -19.71
C THR A 3 -12.34 -26.42 -18.25
N PRO A 4 -11.38 -27.12 -17.61
CA PRO A 4 -10.98 -26.80 -16.25
C PRO A 4 -10.58 -25.33 -16.08
N HIS A 5 -10.90 -24.76 -14.93
CA HIS A 5 -10.62 -23.37 -14.60
C HIS A 5 -9.60 -23.27 -13.46
N TRP A 6 -8.45 -22.69 -13.76
CA TRP A 6 -7.39 -22.45 -12.80
C TRP A 6 -7.62 -21.15 -12.04
N LEU A 7 -7.64 -21.24 -10.71
CA LEU A 7 -7.65 -20.10 -9.81
C LEU A 7 -6.28 -19.86 -9.18
N PHE A 8 -5.78 -18.63 -9.27
CA PHE A 8 -4.66 -18.17 -8.45
C PHE A 8 -5.05 -18.00 -6.98
N GLY A 9 -4.05 -17.77 -6.12
CA GLY A 9 -4.24 -17.58 -4.68
C GLY A 9 -5.14 -16.38 -4.32
N ASP A 10 -5.22 -15.40 -5.20
CA ASP A 10 -5.95 -14.14 -5.09
C ASP A 10 -7.24 -14.08 -5.93
N GLN A 11 -7.67 -15.21 -6.49
CA GLN A 11 -8.88 -15.32 -7.31
C GLN A 11 -9.92 -16.19 -6.59
N ARG A 12 -10.91 -15.56 -5.92
CA ARG A 12 -11.92 -16.22 -5.06
C ARG A 12 -13.32 -15.65 -5.26
N PRO A 13 -14.35 -16.34 -4.73
CA PRO A 13 -15.37 -17.08 -5.48
C PRO A 13 -15.98 -16.40 -6.71
N HIS A 14 -15.96 -15.07 -6.82
CA HIS A 14 -16.49 -14.29 -7.95
C HIS A 14 -15.83 -14.64 -9.29
N PHE A 15 -14.62 -15.22 -9.26
CA PHE A 15 -13.88 -15.68 -10.44
C PHE A 15 -14.43 -16.98 -11.06
N LEU A 16 -15.42 -17.62 -10.42
CA LEU A 16 -16.13 -18.79 -10.98
C LEU A 16 -17.45 -18.42 -11.66
N THR A 17 -17.86 -17.15 -11.58
CA THR A 17 -19.11 -16.68 -12.16
C THR A 17 -18.81 -15.90 -13.43
N PRO A 18 -19.38 -16.27 -14.60
CA PRO A 18 -19.22 -15.49 -15.81
C PRO A 18 -19.79 -14.09 -15.67
N VAL A 19 -19.08 -13.09 -16.18
CA VAL A 19 -19.55 -11.70 -16.26
C VAL A 19 -19.86 -11.39 -17.71
N ARG A 20 -21.11 -11.02 -18.03
CA ARG A 20 -21.54 -10.69 -19.41
C ARG A 20 -21.17 -11.78 -20.44
N GLU A 21 -21.41 -13.06 -20.09
CA GLU A 21 -21.07 -14.26 -20.89
C GLU A 21 -19.56 -14.49 -21.12
N GLN A 22 -18.70 -13.65 -20.54
CA GLN A 22 -17.26 -13.79 -20.56
C GLN A 22 -16.79 -14.37 -19.22
N GLY A 23 -16.39 -15.65 -19.21
CA GLY A 23 -15.98 -16.33 -17.98
C GLY A 23 -15.71 -17.82 -18.18
N PRO A 24 -15.43 -18.55 -17.07
CA PRO A 24 -15.32 -20.00 -17.12
C PRO A 24 -16.67 -20.65 -17.46
N ASP A 25 -16.62 -21.87 -17.99
CA ASP A 25 -17.84 -22.66 -18.21
C ASP A 25 -18.58 -22.84 -16.88
N ARG A 26 -19.92 -22.76 -16.90
CA ARG A 26 -20.74 -22.97 -15.70
C ARG A 26 -20.48 -24.39 -15.16
N GLY A 27 -20.04 -24.48 -13.91
CA GLY A 27 -19.70 -25.77 -13.29
C GLY A 27 -18.39 -26.38 -13.79
N ALA A 28 -17.47 -25.59 -14.36
CA ALA A 28 -16.13 -26.05 -14.71
C ALA A 28 -15.42 -26.70 -13.50
N PRO A 29 -14.69 -27.83 -13.71
CA PRO A 29 -13.73 -28.33 -12.73
C PRO A 29 -12.73 -27.24 -12.37
N VAL A 30 -12.42 -27.09 -11.09
CA VAL A 30 -11.51 -26.05 -10.61
C VAL A 30 -10.13 -26.65 -10.39
N VAL A 31 -9.08 -25.90 -10.72
CA VAL A 31 -7.70 -26.25 -10.40
C VAL A 31 -7.12 -25.17 -9.50
N MET A 32 -6.48 -25.58 -8.41
CA MET A 32 -5.78 -24.67 -7.52
C MET A 32 -4.39 -25.22 -7.21
N VAL A 33 -3.37 -24.38 -7.39
CA VAL A 33 -1.97 -24.77 -7.18
C VAL A 33 -1.36 -23.94 -6.06
N GLU A 34 -0.97 -24.61 -4.97
CA GLU A 34 -0.15 -24.06 -3.90
C GLU A 34 1.33 -24.23 -4.26
N ALA A 35 1.95 -23.17 -4.79
CA ALA A 35 3.34 -23.19 -5.25
C ALA A 35 4.30 -22.67 -4.17
N LYS A 36 5.11 -23.56 -3.57
CA LYS A 36 6.06 -23.21 -2.49
C LYS A 36 7.13 -22.21 -2.93
N SER A 37 7.56 -22.26 -4.20
CA SER A 37 8.58 -21.35 -4.76
C SER A 37 8.24 -19.86 -4.63
N VAL A 38 6.96 -19.51 -4.52
CA VAL A 38 6.51 -18.12 -4.26
C VAL A 38 7.10 -17.61 -2.94
N PHE A 39 7.07 -18.43 -1.89
CA PHE A 39 7.56 -18.08 -0.55
C PHE A 39 9.08 -18.19 -0.42
N ARG A 40 9.76 -18.99 -1.25
CA ARG A 40 11.23 -19.03 -1.31
C ARG A 40 11.82 -17.80 -2.01
N ARG A 41 11.17 -17.32 -3.08
CA ARG A 41 11.72 -16.23 -3.92
C ARG A 41 11.74 -14.88 -3.21
N ARG A 42 10.81 -14.63 -2.27
CA ARG A 42 10.70 -13.34 -1.56
C ARG A 42 10.39 -13.56 -0.09
N ARG A 43 10.96 -12.69 0.74
CA ARG A 43 10.71 -12.65 2.18
C ARG A 43 9.40 -11.92 2.47
N PHE A 44 8.29 -12.63 2.32
CA PHE A 44 6.95 -12.13 2.62
C PHE A 44 6.73 -11.97 4.13
N HIS A 45 5.77 -11.12 4.49
CA HIS A 45 5.26 -11.07 5.84
C HIS A 45 4.61 -12.42 6.22
N ARG A 46 4.91 -12.93 7.43
CA ARG A 46 4.38 -14.22 7.88
C ARG A 46 2.85 -14.25 7.90
N ALA A 47 2.19 -13.19 8.42
CA ALA A 47 0.72 -13.06 8.37
C ALA A 47 0.15 -13.06 6.94
N LYS A 48 0.87 -12.54 5.94
CA LYS A 48 0.43 -12.56 4.54
C LYS A 48 0.45 -13.98 3.99
N ALA A 49 1.55 -14.70 4.22
CA ALA A 49 1.67 -16.09 3.82
C ALA A 49 0.59 -16.96 4.48
N HIS A 50 0.37 -16.79 5.78
CA HIS A 50 -0.68 -17.48 6.53
C HIS A 50 -2.07 -17.18 5.97
N LEU A 51 -2.38 -15.91 5.70
CA LEU A 51 -3.68 -15.51 5.15
C LEU A 51 -3.95 -16.08 3.76
N VAL A 52 -3.00 -15.97 2.82
CA VAL A 52 -3.17 -16.44 1.44
C VAL A 52 -3.35 -17.96 1.41
N LEU A 53 -2.51 -18.71 2.13
CA LEU A 53 -2.59 -20.16 2.19
C LEU A 53 -3.88 -20.63 2.89
N SER A 54 -4.26 -19.97 3.98
CA SER A 54 -5.53 -20.24 4.66
C SER A 54 -6.72 -20.02 3.73
N ALA A 55 -6.76 -18.89 3.01
CA ALA A 55 -7.81 -18.60 2.04
C ALA A 55 -7.82 -19.56 0.84
N MET A 56 -6.66 -20.09 0.45
CA MET A 56 -6.54 -21.16 -0.55
C MET A 56 -7.15 -22.47 -0.06
N ARG A 57 -6.77 -22.93 1.12
CA ARG A 57 -7.19 -24.23 1.64
C ARG A 57 -8.63 -24.23 2.10
N HIS A 58 -9.11 -23.14 2.71
CA HIS A 58 -10.54 -22.98 3.00
C HIS A 58 -11.38 -23.01 1.72
N ARG A 59 -10.95 -22.32 0.66
CA ARG A 59 -11.67 -22.38 -0.61
C ARG A 59 -11.68 -23.78 -1.19
N ALA A 60 -10.57 -24.49 -1.09
CA ALA A 60 -10.50 -25.86 -1.56
C ALA A 60 -11.50 -26.76 -0.81
N ALA A 61 -11.56 -26.62 0.52
CA ALA A 61 -12.51 -27.32 1.36
C ALA A 61 -13.97 -26.96 1.02
N GLU A 62 -14.27 -25.68 0.76
CA GLU A 62 -15.60 -25.23 0.33
C GLU A 62 -16.04 -25.82 -1.02
N LEU A 63 -15.10 -26.01 -1.96
CA LEU A 63 -15.38 -26.54 -3.30
C LEU A 63 -15.49 -28.06 -3.33
N GLY A 64 -14.92 -28.77 -2.35
CA GLY A 64 -14.98 -30.23 -2.26
C GLY A 64 -14.47 -30.91 -3.53
N GLU A 65 -15.27 -31.82 -4.09
CA GLU A 65 -14.91 -32.59 -5.29
C GLU A 65 -14.81 -31.74 -6.57
N GLN A 66 -15.29 -30.49 -6.56
CA GLN A 66 -15.17 -29.62 -7.73
C GLN A 66 -13.72 -29.20 -7.99
N VAL A 67 -12.82 -29.27 -6.99
CA VAL A 67 -11.46 -28.75 -7.10
C VAL A 67 -10.38 -29.82 -7.03
N THR A 68 -9.46 -29.77 -7.99
CA THR A 68 -8.16 -30.44 -7.90
C THR A 68 -7.17 -29.47 -7.23
N TYR A 69 -6.92 -29.66 -5.94
CA TYR A 69 -5.94 -28.88 -5.18
C TYR A 69 -4.57 -29.56 -5.15
N VAL A 70 -3.56 -28.90 -5.71
CA VAL A 70 -2.21 -29.45 -5.83
C VAL A 70 -1.20 -28.61 -5.04
N ARG A 71 -0.53 -29.23 -4.06
CA ARG A 71 0.67 -28.69 -3.43
C ARG A 71 1.90 -29.09 -4.26
N ALA A 72 2.65 -28.11 -4.74
CA ALA A 72 3.80 -28.33 -5.63
C ALA A 72 4.92 -27.30 -5.38
N GLU A 73 6.11 -27.53 -5.94
CA GLU A 73 7.18 -26.54 -5.84
C GLU A 73 6.87 -25.33 -6.73
N THR A 74 6.38 -25.56 -7.95
CA THR A 74 6.10 -24.50 -8.93
C THR A 74 4.70 -24.60 -9.54
N TYR A 75 4.19 -23.47 -10.05
CA TYR A 75 2.92 -23.46 -10.79
C TYR A 75 2.93 -24.39 -12.02
N ARG A 76 4.04 -24.45 -12.76
CA ARG A 76 4.16 -25.31 -13.96
C ARG A 76 4.07 -26.78 -13.60
N GLU A 77 4.72 -27.19 -12.51
CA GLU A 77 4.62 -28.54 -11.98
C GLU A 77 3.21 -28.86 -11.49
N GLY A 78 2.64 -27.99 -10.67
CA GLY A 78 1.32 -28.20 -10.09
C GLY A 78 0.21 -28.28 -11.15
N LEU A 79 0.28 -27.41 -12.17
CA LEU A 79 -0.68 -27.45 -13.27
C LEU A 79 -0.56 -28.74 -14.09
N ARG A 80 0.66 -29.18 -14.42
CA ARG A 80 0.87 -30.46 -15.12
C ARG A 80 0.35 -31.65 -14.32
N ARG A 81 0.53 -31.65 -12.99
CA ARG A 81 -0.03 -32.70 -12.12
C ARG A 81 -1.56 -32.68 -12.07
N ALA A 82 -2.17 -31.49 -12.15
CA ALA A 82 -3.61 -31.34 -12.06
C ALA A 82 -4.36 -31.72 -13.36
N VAL A 83 -3.81 -31.35 -14.52
CA VAL A 83 -4.52 -31.45 -15.81
C VAL A 83 -3.72 -32.09 -16.94
N GLY A 84 -2.46 -32.49 -16.72
CA GLY A 84 -1.58 -32.96 -17.78
C GLY A 84 -1.39 -31.89 -18.87
N ASP A 85 -1.75 -32.25 -20.10
CA ASP A 85 -1.72 -31.37 -21.28
C ASP A 85 -3.13 -30.87 -21.69
N ALA A 86 -4.16 -31.11 -20.86
CA ALA A 86 -5.51 -30.66 -21.15
C ALA A 86 -5.60 -29.12 -21.15
N PRO A 87 -6.45 -28.52 -22.01
CA PRO A 87 -6.64 -27.07 -22.02
C PRO A 87 -7.23 -26.58 -20.70
N VAL A 88 -6.83 -25.38 -20.28
CA VAL A 88 -7.27 -24.75 -19.02
C VAL A 88 -7.61 -23.29 -19.27
N THR A 89 -8.65 -22.80 -18.61
CA THR A 89 -8.94 -21.35 -18.56
C THR A 89 -8.39 -20.74 -17.27
N VAL A 90 -8.00 -19.47 -17.32
CA VAL A 90 -7.58 -18.71 -16.13
C VAL A 90 -8.03 -17.26 -16.30
N CYS A 91 -8.60 -16.66 -15.25
CA CYS A 91 -8.90 -15.23 -15.28
C CYS A 91 -7.61 -14.41 -15.37
N HIS A 92 -7.68 -13.25 -16.03
CA HIS A 92 -6.52 -12.37 -16.21
C HIS A 92 -5.74 -12.20 -14.89
N PRO A 93 -4.45 -12.57 -14.85
CA PRO A 93 -3.68 -12.47 -13.62
C PRO A 93 -3.50 -11.02 -13.16
N THR A 94 -3.19 -10.86 -11.88
CA THR A 94 -3.06 -9.55 -11.21
C THR A 94 -1.64 -8.97 -11.24
N SER A 95 -0.72 -9.58 -12.01
CA SER A 95 0.64 -9.08 -12.21
C SER A 95 1.20 -9.43 -13.59
N TYR A 96 2.18 -8.64 -14.07
CA TYR A 96 2.84 -8.91 -15.35
C TYR A 96 3.63 -10.22 -15.32
N ALA A 97 4.25 -10.55 -14.19
CA ALA A 97 4.99 -11.80 -14.01
C ALA A 97 4.07 -13.02 -14.11
N ALA A 98 2.89 -12.99 -13.50
CA ALA A 98 1.91 -14.06 -13.61
C ALA A 98 1.30 -14.12 -15.03
N LEU A 99 1.03 -12.97 -15.66
CA LEU A 99 0.55 -12.91 -17.04
C LEU A 99 1.55 -13.53 -18.03
N ARG A 100 2.85 -13.25 -17.87
CA ARG A 100 3.91 -13.91 -18.66
C ARG A 100 3.95 -15.40 -18.44
N LEU A 101 3.85 -15.84 -17.18
CA LEU A 101 3.82 -17.26 -16.84
C LEU A 101 2.67 -17.96 -17.58
N VAL A 102 1.43 -17.47 -17.46
CA VAL A 102 0.27 -18.14 -18.08
C VAL A 102 0.34 -18.12 -19.60
N ARG A 103 0.83 -17.03 -20.21
CA ARG A 103 1.04 -16.96 -21.67
C ARG A 103 2.16 -17.88 -22.17
N SER A 104 3.09 -18.28 -21.31
CA SER A 104 4.16 -19.24 -21.64
C SER A 104 3.75 -20.71 -21.53
N LEU A 105 2.54 -20.99 -21.04
CA LEU A 105 2.04 -22.35 -20.85
C LEU A 105 1.16 -22.75 -22.04
N PRO A 106 1.44 -23.88 -22.71
CA PRO A 106 0.57 -24.37 -23.77
C PRO A 106 -0.82 -24.73 -23.22
N GLY A 107 -1.86 -24.54 -24.01
CA GLY A 107 -3.24 -24.91 -23.64
C GLY A 107 -3.90 -23.98 -22.60
N VAL A 108 -3.24 -22.92 -22.13
CA VAL A 108 -3.84 -21.97 -21.18
C VAL A 108 -4.50 -20.81 -21.92
N ARG A 109 -5.83 -20.70 -21.79
CA ARG A 109 -6.63 -19.58 -22.30
C ARG A 109 -6.86 -18.55 -21.20
N VAL A 110 -6.38 -17.33 -21.41
CA VAL A 110 -6.59 -16.21 -20.49
C VAL A 110 -7.94 -15.56 -20.75
N LEU A 111 -8.81 -15.56 -19.75
CA LEU A 111 -10.10 -14.87 -19.75
C LEU A 111 -9.92 -13.40 -19.33
N PRO A 112 -10.91 -12.52 -19.59
CA PRO A 112 -10.86 -11.12 -19.16
C PRO A 112 -10.61 -10.93 -17.66
N ALA A 113 -10.16 -9.73 -17.31
CA ALA A 113 -10.03 -9.33 -15.91
C ALA A 113 -11.41 -9.25 -15.24
N CYS A 114 -11.46 -9.63 -13.96
CA CYS A 114 -12.66 -9.58 -13.13
C CYS A 114 -12.28 -9.18 -11.68
N GLY A 115 -13.27 -8.87 -10.86
CA GLY A 115 -13.05 -8.35 -9.49
C GLY A 115 -12.86 -6.82 -9.41
N PHE A 116 -13.31 -6.12 -10.46
CA PHE A 116 -13.23 -4.66 -10.65
C PHE A 116 -14.54 -4.16 -11.24
N LEU A 117 -14.87 -2.89 -10.96
CA LEU A 117 -16.10 -2.25 -11.48
C LEU A 117 -15.95 -1.87 -12.95
N VAL A 118 -14.74 -1.50 -13.35
CA VAL A 118 -14.42 -0.98 -14.68
C VAL A 118 -13.52 -1.97 -15.41
N SER A 119 -13.87 -2.34 -16.64
CA SER A 119 -13.01 -3.17 -17.49
C SER A 119 -11.84 -2.36 -18.08
N HIS A 120 -10.79 -3.05 -18.54
CA HIS A 120 -9.67 -2.37 -19.23
C HIS A 120 -10.12 -1.64 -20.50
N GLU A 121 -11.11 -2.20 -21.21
CA GLU A 121 -11.69 -1.60 -22.42
C GLU A 121 -12.41 -0.29 -22.09
N GLU A 122 -13.26 -0.29 -21.08
CA GLU A 122 -13.99 0.91 -20.64
C GLU A 122 -13.03 2.02 -20.17
N PHE A 123 -11.98 1.67 -19.43
CA PHE A 123 -10.96 2.65 -19.02
C PHE A 123 -10.18 3.21 -20.22
N THR A 124 -9.84 2.35 -21.18
CA THR A 124 -9.12 2.78 -22.40
C THR A 124 -9.97 3.77 -23.19
N GLY A 125 -11.26 3.47 -23.39
CA GLY A 125 -12.19 4.40 -24.04
C GLY A 125 -12.29 5.74 -23.30
N TRP A 126 -12.44 5.73 -21.97
CA TRP A 126 -12.42 6.96 -21.16
C TRP A 126 -11.10 7.76 -21.32
N ALA A 127 -9.96 7.08 -21.30
CA ALA A 127 -8.66 7.72 -21.44
C ALA A 127 -8.44 8.31 -22.85
N GLU A 128 -8.98 7.68 -23.89
CA GLU A 128 -8.96 8.17 -25.27
C GLU A 128 -9.86 9.40 -25.46
N GLU A 129 -11.06 9.41 -24.86
CA GLU A 129 -11.97 10.57 -24.84
C GLU A 129 -11.36 11.80 -24.16
N LEU A 130 -10.39 11.60 -23.27
CA LEU A 130 -9.62 12.69 -22.69
C LEU A 130 -8.71 13.38 -23.72
N GLY A 131 -8.43 12.79 -24.89
CA GLY A 131 -7.69 13.42 -25.98
C GLY A 131 -6.26 13.83 -25.58
N GLY A 132 -5.59 13.01 -24.77
CA GLY A 132 -4.25 13.30 -24.25
C GLY A 132 -4.20 14.26 -23.06
N ARG A 133 -5.36 14.71 -22.54
CA ARG A 133 -5.42 15.41 -21.24
C ARG A 133 -4.91 14.49 -20.13
N ARG A 134 -4.41 15.12 -19.05
CA ARG A 134 -3.86 14.39 -17.91
C ARG A 134 -4.91 13.48 -17.26
N LEU A 135 -4.49 12.27 -16.94
CA LEU A 135 -5.29 11.33 -16.14
C LEU A 135 -5.36 11.84 -14.69
N LEU A 136 -6.57 12.15 -14.24
CA LEU A 136 -6.83 12.60 -12.87
C LEU A 136 -7.84 11.65 -12.22
N GLN A 137 -7.53 11.21 -11.00
CA GLN A 137 -8.39 10.30 -10.25
C GLN A 137 -9.78 10.90 -10.00
N GLU A 138 -9.88 12.21 -9.79
CA GLU A 138 -11.16 12.91 -9.59
C GLU A 138 -12.06 12.80 -10.84
N ASN A 139 -11.53 13.09 -12.02
CA ASN A 139 -12.27 12.96 -13.28
C ASN A 139 -12.71 11.52 -13.53
N PHE A 140 -11.82 10.56 -13.27
CA PHE A 140 -12.15 9.14 -13.38
C PHE A 140 -13.27 8.74 -12.42
N TYR A 141 -13.18 9.18 -11.17
CA TYR A 141 -14.17 8.87 -10.14
C TYR A 141 -15.56 9.45 -10.46
N HIS A 142 -15.63 10.68 -10.97
CA HIS A 142 -16.90 11.27 -11.42
C HIS A 142 -17.52 10.42 -12.53
N TRP A 143 -16.72 10.06 -13.54
CA TRP A 143 -17.14 9.19 -14.63
C TRP A 143 -17.62 7.82 -14.15
N VAL A 144 -16.93 7.20 -13.18
CA VAL A 144 -17.38 5.92 -12.56
C VAL A 144 -18.71 6.11 -11.84
N ARG A 145 -18.88 7.18 -11.07
CA ARG A 145 -20.13 7.43 -10.34
C ARG A 145 -21.32 7.61 -11.26
N GLU A 146 -21.17 8.42 -12.30
CA GLU A 146 -22.22 8.66 -13.29
C GLU A 146 -22.58 7.38 -14.05
N ARG A 147 -21.56 6.61 -14.49
CA ARG A 147 -21.77 5.38 -15.26
C ARG A 147 -22.44 4.26 -14.46
N HIS A 148 -22.14 4.18 -13.16
CA HIS A 148 -22.61 3.11 -12.28
C HIS A 148 -23.70 3.57 -11.30
N ASP A 149 -24.21 4.79 -11.45
CA ASP A 149 -25.23 5.41 -10.58
C ASP A 149 -24.86 5.40 -9.09
N LEU A 150 -23.56 5.49 -8.77
CA LEU A 150 -23.06 5.35 -7.40
C LEU A 150 -23.19 6.66 -6.62
N LEU A 151 -23.95 6.61 -5.53
CA LEU A 151 -24.29 7.78 -4.71
C LEU A 151 -24.90 8.92 -5.57
N MET A 152 -25.67 8.60 -6.59
CA MET A 152 -26.32 9.62 -7.43
C MET A 152 -27.78 9.77 -7.03
N ASP A 153 -28.30 11.00 -7.03
CA ASP A 153 -29.71 11.32 -6.83
C ASP A 153 -30.27 11.89 -8.14
N GLY A 154 -30.72 10.97 -9.01
CA GLY A 154 -31.00 11.30 -10.40
C GLY A 154 -29.71 11.70 -11.12
N GLY A 155 -29.71 12.85 -11.80
CA GLY A 155 -28.53 13.35 -12.51
C GLY A 155 -27.52 14.12 -11.66
N HIS A 156 -27.67 14.15 -10.34
CA HIS A 156 -26.85 14.96 -9.43
C HIS A 156 -26.13 14.10 -8.38
N PRO A 157 -24.94 14.48 -7.92
CA PRO A 157 -24.26 13.74 -6.88
C PRO A 157 -24.95 13.90 -5.52
N ALA A 158 -25.05 12.80 -4.76
CA ALA A 158 -25.49 12.80 -3.36
C ALA A 158 -24.79 13.88 -2.55
N GLY A 159 -25.55 14.58 -1.70
CA GLY A 159 -25.01 15.67 -0.88
C GLY A 159 -24.60 16.93 -1.67
N GLY A 160 -24.96 17.00 -2.96
CA GLY A 160 -24.76 18.16 -3.83
C GLY A 160 -23.33 18.34 -4.34
N ARG A 161 -22.40 17.42 -4.04
CA ARG A 161 -21.00 17.47 -4.48
C ARG A 161 -20.48 16.08 -4.79
N PHE A 162 -19.57 15.99 -5.76
CA PHE A 162 -18.95 14.71 -6.08
C PHE A 162 -17.97 14.23 -5.00
N ASN A 163 -17.39 15.16 -4.22
CA ASN A 163 -16.29 14.88 -3.31
C ASN A 163 -16.47 15.64 -1.98
N HIS A 164 -16.41 14.92 -0.86
CA HIS A 164 -16.52 15.47 0.50
C HIS A 164 -15.20 15.40 1.30
N ASP A 165 -14.05 15.21 0.64
CA ASP A 165 -12.73 15.02 1.27
C ASP A 165 -12.34 16.11 2.29
N HIS A 166 -12.78 17.35 2.08
CA HIS A 166 -12.53 18.44 3.03
C HIS A 166 -13.16 18.19 4.41
N ALA A 167 -14.25 17.43 4.49
CA ALA A 167 -14.89 17.04 5.75
C ALA A 167 -14.23 15.81 6.40
N ASN A 168 -13.23 15.20 5.76
CA ASN A 168 -12.63 13.93 6.19
C ASN A 168 -11.22 14.08 6.77
N ARG A 169 -10.91 15.25 7.31
CA ARG A 169 -9.55 15.62 7.77
C ARG A 169 -9.53 16.11 9.22
N GLU A 170 -10.45 15.65 10.04
CA GLU A 170 -10.42 15.98 11.46
C GLU A 170 -9.20 15.34 12.13
N PRO A 171 -8.52 16.06 13.05
CA PRO A 171 -7.51 15.43 13.89
C PRO A 171 -8.16 14.42 14.83
N PRO A 172 -7.40 13.48 15.41
CA PRO A 172 -7.95 12.59 16.43
C PRO A 172 -8.49 13.40 17.62
N PRO A 173 -9.53 12.91 18.33
CA PRO A 173 -10.07 13.56 19.51
C PRO A 173 -8.99 13.82 20.57
N ARG A 174 -8.92 15.04 21.09
CA ARG A 174 -7.87 15.43 22.04
C ARG A 174 -7.99 14.64 23.34
N GLY A 175 -6.87 14.10 23.82
CA GLY A 175 -6.79 13.36 25.07
C GLY A 175 -7.36 11.92 25.00
N ALA A 176 -7.87 11.49 23.84
CA ALA A 176 -8.35 10.13 23.65
C ALA A 176 -7.21 9.22 23.16
N GLY A 177 -7.01 8.08 23.82
CA GLY A 177 -6.05 7.05 23.37
C GLY A 177 -6.59 6.15 22.25
N THR A 178 -7.91 6.18 22.01
CA THR A 178 -8.63 5.43 20.96
C THR A 178 -9.83 6.22 20.46
N LEU A 179 -10.38 5.91 19.29
CA LEU A 179 -11.62 6.56 18.81
C LEU A 179 -12.90 6.08 19.51
N HIS A 180 -12.82 5.07 20.38
CA HIS A 180 -13.98 4.46 21.06
C HIS A 180 -15.05 3.88 20.11
N VAL A 181 -14.72 3.68 18.84
CA VAL A 181 -15.57 2.93 17.89
C VAL A 181 -15.45 1.42 18.15
N PRO A 182 -16.55 0.64 18.09
CA PRO A 182 -16.49 -0.80 18.24
C PRO A 182 -15.44 -1.43 17.33
N GLY A 183 -14.57 -2.27 17.90
CA GLY A 183 -13.43 -2.86 17.18
C GLY A 183 -13.85 -3.61 15.91
N PRO A 184 -12.95 -3.81 14.94
CA PRO A 184 -13.27 -4.51 13.68
C PRO A 184 -13.66 -5.97 13.91
N TYR A 185 -14.16 -6.63 12.86
CA TYR A 185 -14.41 -8.07 12.91
C TYR A 185 -13.11 -8.82 13.15
N ARG A 186 -13.15 -9.86 14.00
CA ARG A 186 -12.02 -10.76 14.24
C ARG A 186 -12.38 -12.16 13.74
N PRO A 187 -11.65 -12.68 12.74
CA PRO A 187 -11.78 -14.06 12.29
C PRO A 187 -11.59 -15.06 13.43
N ARG A 188 -12.20 -16.24 13.27
CA ARG A 188 -11.95 -17.38 14.16
C ARG A 188 -11.17 -18.41 13.37
N GLU A 189 -9.96 -18.67 13.80
CA GLU A 189 -9.11 -19.68 13.16
C GLU A 189 -9.61 -21.09 13.46
N ASP A 190 -9.44 -21.99 12.49
CA ASP A 190 -9.80 -23.40 12.61
C ASP A 190 -8.61 -24.34 12.37
N HIS A 191 -8.90 -25.62 12.15
CA HIS A 191 -7.88 -26.64 11.87
C HIS A 191 -7.06 -26.38 10.59
N ILE A 192 -7.62 -25.73 9.57
CA ILE A 192 -6.90 -25.36 8.35
C ILE A 192 -5.87 -24.28 8.68
N ASP A 193 -6.25 -23.28 9.48
CA ASP A 193 -5.32 -22.25 9.93
C ASP A 193 -4.15 -22.82 10.75
N ALA A 194 -4.44 -23.82 11.58
CA ALA A 194 -3.43 -24.54 12.35
C ALA A 194 -2.47 -25.33 11.46
N GLU A 195 -2.99 -26.05 10.45
CA GLU A 195 -2.19 -26.78 9.47
C GLU A 195 -1.26 -25.83 8.69
N VAL A 196 -1.79 -24.69 8.21
CA VAL A 196 -0.97 -23.69 7.51
C VAL A 196 0.15 -23.18 8.41
N ARG A 197 -0.12 -22.92 9.70
CA ARG A 197 0.92 -22.47 10.64
C ARG A 197 2.02 -23.51 10.79
N GLN A 198 1.67 -24.78 10.93
CA GLN A 198 2.62 -25.89 11.02
C GLN A 198 3.46 -26.01 9.74
N ASP A 199 2.85 -25.83 8.58
CA ASP A 199 3.55 -25.83 7.29
C ASP A 199 4.54 -24.66 7.18
N LEU A 200 4.14 -23.46 7.59
CA LEU A 200 5.04 -22.30 7.61
C LEU A 200 6.21 -22.49 8.58
N ASP A 201 5.97 -23.07 9.77
CA ASP A 201 7.01 -23.43 10.73
C ASP A 201 7.98 -24.45 10.13
N ARG A 202 7.44 -25.51 9.48
CA ARG A 202 8.24 -26.53 8.79
C ARG A 202 9.09 -25.90 7.69
N TRP A 203 8.52 -25.04 6.85
CA TRP A 203 9.23 -24.42 5.73
C TRP A 203 10.41 -23.53 6.19
N GLU A 204 10.29 -22.86 7.32
CA GLU A 204 11.40 -22.08 7.88
C GLU A 204 12.54 -22.95 8.41
N ARG A 205 12.18 -24.06 9.09
CA ARG A 205 13.16 -24.99 9.70
C ARG A 205 13.87 -25.85 8.66
N GLU A 206 13.13 -26.35 7.66
CA GLU A 206 13.58 -27.44 6.80
C GLU A 206 13.78 -27.02 5.34
N ASP A 207 13.03 -26.03 4.84
CA ASP A 207 13.02 -25.67 3.41
C ASP A 207 13.76 -24.37 3.07
N GLY A 208 14.40 -23.74 4.06
CA GLY A 208 15.14 -22.48 3.90
C GLY A 208 14.28 -21.25 3.61
N VAL A 209 12.94 -21.35 3.78
CA VAL A 209 12.05 -20.20 3.63
C VAL A 209 12.31 -19.19 4.76
N ARG A 210 12.16 -17.90 4.47
CA ARG A 210 12.37 -16.82 5.45
C ARG A 210 11.23 -15.82 5.37
N PHE A 211 10.57 -15.58 6.50
CA PHE A 211 9.53 -14.56 6.60
C PHE A 211 10.03 -13.32 7.36
N VAL A 212 9.28 -12.23 7.25
CA VAL A 212 9.40 -11.06 8.14
C VAL A 212 8.13 -10.94 8.98
N GLY A 213 8.23 -10.25 10.11
CA GLY A 213 7.10 -10.00 11.00
C GLY A 213 6.49 -11.25 11.62
N ARG A 214 5.29 -11.12 12.17
CA ARG A 214 4.61 -12.14 12.98
C ARG A 214 3.46 -12.79 12.22
N GLY A 215 3.12 -14.03 12.61
CA GLY A 215 2.24 -14.90 11.84
C GLY A 215 0.77 -14.92 12.25
N GLY A 216 0.43 -14.65 13.51
CA GLY A 216 -0.95 -14.74 13.94
C GLY A 216 -1.20 -14.48 15.44
N PRO A 217 -2.46 -14.62 15.88
CA PRO A 217 -3.60 -15.11 15.10
C PRO A 217 -4.03 -14.16 13.96
N ARG A 218 -4.69 -14.71 12.93
CA ARG A 218 -5.17 -13.99 11.74
C ARG A 218 -6.13 -12.86 12.12
N LEU A 219 -5.91 -11.69 11.52
CA LEU A 219 -6.73 -10.50 11.77
C LEU A 219 -7.72 -10.19 10.64
N PHE A 220 -7.55 -10.83 9.48
CA PHE A 220 -8.27 -10.55 8.24
C PHE A 220 -9.06 -11.78 7.81
N PRO A 221 -10.21 -11.67 7.12
CA PRO A 221 -10.97 -12.83 6.61
C PRO A 221 -10.21 -13.74 5.63
N ALA A 222 -10.36 -15.07 5.76
CA ALA A 222 -9.89 -16.06 4.78
C ALA A 222 -11.04 -16.68 3.96
N THR A 223 -12.27 -16.57 4.44
CA THR A 223 -13.47 -17.09 3.75
C THR A 223 -14.42 -15.97 3.35
N ARG A 224 -15.28 -16.23 2.35
CA ARG A 224 -16.31 -15.27 1.95
C ARG A 224 -17.26 -14.94 3.09
N ARG A 225 -17.63 -15.92 3.90
CA ARG A 225 -18.51 -15.74 5.08
C ARG A 225 -17.90 -14.78 6.10
N GLU A 226 -16.60 -14.94 6.40
CA GLU A 226 -15.88 -14.02 7.27
C GLU A 226 -15.82 -12.62 6.67
N ALA A 227 -15.58 -12.50 5.37
CA ALA A 227 -15.45 -11.22 4.69
C ALA A 227 -16.77 -10.43 4.68
N LEU A 228 -17.90 -11.10 4.40
CA LEU A 228 -19.23 -10.51 4.52
C LEU A 228 -19.56 -10.07 5.96
N SER A 229 -19.09 -10.82 6.95
CA SER A 229 -19.26 -10.45 8.36
C SER A 229 -18.42 -9.23 8.74
N ALA A 230 -17.21 -9.13 8.18
CA ALA A 230 -16.36 -7.95 8.32
C ALA A 230 -16.98 -6.71 7.65
N LEU A 231 -17.53 -6.85 6.43
CA LEU A 231 -18.21 -5.76 5.72
C LEU A 231 -19.42 -5.25 6.52
N ARG A 232 -20.32 -6.14 6.94
CA ARG A 232 -21.50 -5.76 7.74
C ARG A 232 -21.11 -5.06 9.04
N ARG A 233 -20.09 -5.55 9.74
CA ARG A 233 -19.61 -4.92 10.98
C ARG A 233 -18.97 -3.55 10.73
N PHE A 234 -18.24 -3.38 9.64
CA PHE A 234 -17.69 -2.09 9.26
C PHE A 234 -18.82 -1.07 9.00
N VAL A 235 -19.78 -1.43 8.16
CA VAL A 235 -20.91 -0.56 7.79
C VAL A 235 -21.73 -0.17 9.04
N ALA A 236 -22.07 -1.14 9.89
CA ALA A 236 -22.92 -0.91 11.04
C ALA A 236 -22.28 -0.06 12.16
N TYR A 237 -20.96 -0.14 12.36
CA TYR A 237 -20.33 0.42 13.57
C TYR A 237 -19.19 1.39 13.34
N ARG A 238 -18.65 1.48 12.12
CA ARG A 238 -17.37 2.17 11.87
C ARG A 238 -17.45 3.13 10.69
N LEU A 239 -18.28 2.81 9.69
CA LEU A 239 -18.42 3.63 8.50
C LEU A 239 -18.84 5.07 8.84
N SER A 240 -19.72 5.30 9.81
CA SER A 240 -20.12 6.67 10.20
C SER A 240 -18.97 7.56 10.71
N SER A 241 -17.93 6.95 11.28
CA SER A 241 -16.72 7.64 11.74
C SER A 241 -15.56 7.56 10.75
N PHE A 242 -15.73 6.87 9.62
CA PHE A 242 -14.68 6.68 8.62
C PHE A 242 -14.21 8.00 8.03
N GLY A 243 -15.15 8.83 7.57
CA GLY A 243 -14.84 10.10 6.92
C GLY A 243 -14.07 11.04 7.84
N PRO A 244 -14.65 11.52 8.95
CA PRO A 244 -14.01 12.52 9.82
C PRO A 244 -12.56 12.20 10.20
N TYR A 245 -12.28 10.92 10.50
CA TYR A 245 -10.98 10.47 11.01
C TYR A 245 -10.14 9.69 9.99
N GLU A 246 -10.40 9.84 8.68
CA GLU A 246 -9.71 9.09 7.61
C GLU A 246 -8.18 9.27 7.64
N ASP A 247 -7.73 10.47 8.01
CA ASP A 247 -6.31 10.88 8.09
C ASP A 247 -5.75 10.94 9.53
N ALA A 248 -6.54 10.56 10.54
CA ALA A 248 -6.11 10.61 11.94
C ALA A 248 -5.32 9.36 12.34
N MET A 249 -4.36 9.51 13.26
CA MET A 249 -3.56 8.40 13.79
C MET A 249 -3.55 8.42 15.33
N LEU A 250 -3.75 7.25 15.94
CA LEU A 250 -3.56 7.07 17.38
C LEU A 250 -2.68 5.85 17.64
N ALA A 251 -1.67 6.00 18.51
CA ALA A 251 -0.78 4.90 18.87
C ALA A 251 -1.52 3.72 19.48
N GLY A 252 -2.55 3.99 20.30
CA GLY A 252 -3.38 3.00 20.99
C GLY A 252 -4.49 2.40 20.13
N ASP A 253 -4.77 2.97 18.96
CA ASP A 253 -5.84 2.52 18.05
C ASP A 253 -5.31 2.36 16.63
N PRO A 254 -4.65 1.21 16.32
CA PRO A 254 -4.00 0.98 15.04
C PRO A 254 -4.99 0.88 13.87
N VAL A 255 -6.30 0.82 14.13
CA VAL A 255 -7.33 0.62 13.11
C VAL A 255 -8.25 1.84 12.94
N MET A 256 -8.36 2.70 13.95
CA MET A 256 -9.18 3.92 13.90
C MET A 256 -10.63 3.59 13.52
N ALA A 257 -11.15 4.13 12.41
CA ALA A 257 -12.47 3.82 11.86
C ALA A 257 -12.41 2.99 10.55
N HIS A 258 -11.23 2.49 10.17
CA HIS A 258 -11.04 1.81 8.88
C HIS A 258 -11.70 0.42 8.83
N SER A 259 -11.93 -0.05 7.61
CA SER A 259 -12.74 -1.23 7.28
C SER A 259 -12.01 -2.57 7.40
N LEU A 260 -10.68 -2.59 7.19
CA LEU A 260 -9.85 -3.82 7.07
C LEU A 260 -10.26 -4.74 5.91
N LEU A 261 -10.95 -4.21 4.91
CA LEU A 261 -11.48 -5.02 3.79
C LEU A 261 -10.52 -5.13 2.61
N SER A 262 -9.38 -4.42 2.61
CA SER A 262 -8.41 -4.43 1.50
C SER A 262 -7.93 -5.83 1.13
N SER A 263 -7.54 -6.65 2.12
CA SER A 263 -7.14 -8.04 1.86
C SER A 263 -8.30 -8.88 1.33
N SER A 264 -9.52 -8.66 1.83
CA SER A 264 -10.71 -9.41 1.40
C SER A 264 -11.07 -9.09 -0.05
N MET A 265 -11.00 -7.83 -0.46
CA MET A 265 -11.22 -7.43 -1.86
C MET A 265 -10.08 -7.92 -2.76
N ASN A 266 -8.83 -7.82 -2.32
CA ASN A 266 -7.67 -8.18 -3.14
C ASN A 266 -7.52 -9.70 -3.30
N LEU A 267 -8.07 -10.50 -2.39
CA LEU A 267 -8.18 -11.96 -2.53
C LEU A 267 -9.41 -12.41 -3.31
N GLY A 268 -10.32 -11.49 -3.67
CA GLY A 268 -11.60 -11.80 -4.30
C GLY A 268 -12.69 -12.31 -3.35
N LEU A 269 -12.50 -12.30 -2.03
CA LEU A 269 -13.53 -12.70 -1.07
C LEU A 269 -14.74 -11.75 -1.09
N LEU A 270 -14.49 -10.47 -1.39
CA LEU A 270 -15.50 -9.43 -1.64
C LEU A 270 -15.30 -8.81 -3.01
N HIS A 271 -16.40 -8.55 -3.71
CA HIS A 271 -16.45 -7.71 -4.90
C HIS A 271 -16.47 -6.23 -4.48
N PRO A 272 -15.84 -5.30 -5.21
CA PRO A 272 -15.94 -3.87 -4.89
C PRO A 272 -17.39 -3.35 -4.95
N ALA A 273 -18.23 -3.88 -5.85
CA ALA A 273 -19.65 -3.50 -5.98
C ALA A 273 -20.42 -3.71 -4.67
N GLU A 274 -20.34 -4.92 -4.08
CA GLU A 274 -21.04 -5.20 -2.81
C GLU A 274 -20.55 -4.27 -1.68
N CYS A 275 -19.27 -3.88 -1.67
CA CYS A 275 -18.75 -2.94 -0.69
C CYS A 275 -19.37 -1.54 -0.84
N VAL A 276 -19.41 -1.00 -2.06
CA VAL A 276 -19.94 0.36 -2.30
C VAL A 276 -21.46 0.42 -2.17
N GLU A 277 -22.17 -0.63 -2.59
CA GLU A 277 -23.62 -0.77 -2.44
C GLU A 277 -24.04 -0.75 -0.97
N HIS A 278 -23.33 -1.47 -0.08
CA HIS A 278 -23.65 -1.44 1.35
C HIS A 278 -23.39 -0.07 1.99
N ALA A 279 -22.36 0.65 1.54
CA ALA A 279 -22.09 2.00 2.04
C ALA A 279 -23.15 3.01 1.56
N GLU A 280 -23.54 2.92 0.29
CA GLU A 280 -24.61 3.73 -0.28
C GLU A 280 -25.96 3.44 0.40
N HIS A 281 -26.30 2.17 0.60
CA HIS A 281 -27.52 1.78 1.29
C HIS A 281 -27.59 2.35 2.70
N ALA A 282 -26.51 2.23 3.48
CA ALA A 282 -26.45 2.78 4.84
C ALA A 282 -26.63 4.31 4.86
N TRP A 283 -26.13 5.01 3.85
CA TRP A 283 -26.38 6.45 3.67
C TRP A 283 -27.84 6.75 3.31
N ARG A 284 -28.43 6.02 2.35
CA ARG A 284 -29.84 6.20 1.95
C ARG A 284 -30.82 5.92 3.10
N GLU A 285 -30.47 5.01 4.01
CA GLU A 285 -31.21 4.75 5.26
C GLU A 285 -31.00 5.82 6.35
N GLY A 286 -30.10 6.79 6.13
CA GLY A 286 -29.79 7.85 7.09
C GLY A 286 -28.92 7.41 8.27
N THR A 287 -28.36 6.20 8.25
CA THR A 287 -27.52 5.66 9.35
C THR A 287 -26.07 6.13 9.27
N VAL A 288 -25.63 6.57 8.09
CA VAL A 288 -24.26 7.04 7.81
C VAL A 288 -24.31 8.42 7.13
N PRO A 289 -23.49 9.39 7.56
CA PRO A 289 -23.43 10.69 6.90
C PRO A 289 -22.75 10.58 5.52
N VAL A 290 -23.21 11.40 4.58
CA VAL A 290 -22.78 11.33 3.17
C VAL A 290 -21.27 11.44 2.99
N ASN A 291 -20.56 12.25 3.79
CA ASN A 291 -19.11 12.41 3.65
C ASN A 291 -18.33 11.13 4.00
N SER A 292 -18.87 10.30 4.89
CA SER A 292 -18.26 9.02 5.24
C SER A 292 -18.57 7.94 4.23
N ALA A 293 -19.82 7.87 3.75
CA ALA A 293 -20.19 6.96 2.67
C ALA A 293 -19.43 7.28 1.38
N GLU A 294 -19.45 8.55 0.94
CA GLU A 294 -18.69 9.01 -0.23
C GLU A 294 -17.19 8.81 -0.06
N GLY A 295 -16.62 9.15 1.11
CA GLY A 295 -15.21 8.89 1.38
C GLY A 295 -14.84 7.43 1.14
N PHE A 296 -15.59 6.49 1.73
CA PHE A 296 -15.35 5.06 1.52
C PHE A 296 -15.55 4.62 0.06
N VAL A 297 -16.63 5.06 -0.58
CA VAL A 297 -16.91 4.75 -2.00
C VAL A 297 -15.80 5.30 -2.90
N ARG A 298 -15.27 6.50 -2.63
CA ARG A 298 -14.16 7.09 -3.37
C ARG A 298 -12.86 6.30 -3.21
N GLN A 299 -12.58 5.72 -2.04
CA GLN A 299 -11.43 4.83 -1.89
C GLN A 299 -11.58 3.53 -2.70
N VAL A 300 -12.80 2.98 -2.79
CA VAL A 300 -13.06 1.70 -3.47
C VAL A 300 -13.33 1.89 -4.97
N ALA A 301 -14.39 2.59 -5.36
CA ALA A 301 -14.74 2.81 -6.77
C ALA A 301 -13.88 3.87 -7.46
N GLY A 302 -13.20 4.73 -6.69
CA GLY A 302 -12.26 5.72 -7.22
C GLY A 302 -10.83 5.19 -7.22
N TRP A 303 -10.15 5.25 -6.08
CA TRP A 303 -8.71 4.99 -5.99
C TRP A 303 -8.30 3.55 -6.33
N ARG A 304 -8.99 2.54 -5.78
CA ARG A 304 -8.67 1.14 -6.06
C ARG A 304 -8.83 0.81 -7.55
N GLU A 305 -9.95 1.21 -8.14
CA GLU A 305 -10.20 1.04 -9.58
C GLU A 305 -9.17 1.80 -10.43
N TYR A 306 -8.91 3.07 -10.11
CA TYR A 306 -7.95 3.89 -10.84
C TYR A 306 -6.53 3.30 -10.82
N VAL A 307 -6.08 2.83 -9.65
CA VAL A 307 -4.77 2.17 -9.47
C VAL A 307 -4.66 0.90 -10.31
N TRP A 308 -5.71 0.06 -10.32
CA TRP A 308 -5.74 -1.13 -11.17
C TRP A 308 -5.56 -0.78 -12.65
N GLN A 309 -6.29 0.23 -13.12
CA GLN A 309 -6.24 0.64 -14.51
C GLN A 309 -4.88 1.25 -14.88
N LEU A 310 -4.34 2.14 -14.05
CA LEU A 310 -3.03 2.77 -14.29
C LEU A 310 -1.89 1.75 -14.34
N TYR A 311 -1.93 0.71 -13.50
CA TYR A 311 -0.91 -0.33 -13.51
C TYR A 311 -0.79 -1.00 -14.88
N TRP A 312 -1.90 -1.29 -15.55
CA TRP A 312 -1.90 -1.89 -16.88
C TRP A 312 -1.68 -0.86 -17.99
N HIS A 313 -2.32 0.31 -17.88
CA HIS A 313 -2.25 1.37 -18.89
C HIS A 313 -0.84 1.97 -19.01
N PHE A 314 -0.10 2.09 -17.92
CA PHE A 314 1.27 2.62 -17.95
C PHE A 314 2.32 1.61 -18.40
N GLY A 315 1.97 0.34 -18.52
CA GLY A 315 2.88 -0.70 -18.99
C GLY A 315 3.83 -1.22 -17.91
N GLU A 316 4.51 -2.33 -18.23
CA GLU A 316 5.39 -3.02 -17.28
C GLU A 316 6.58 -2.17 -16.82
N ASP A 317 7.13 -1.33 -17.71
CA ASP A 317 8.29 -0.48 -17.42
C ASP A 317 7.99 0.61 -16.39
N TYR A 318 6.71 0.89 -16.10
CA TYR A 318 6.32 1.88 -15.09
C TYR A 318 6.96 1.58 -13.73
N ARG A 319 7.16 0.31 -13.38
CA ARG A 319 7.80 -0.12 -12.12
C ARG A 319 9.27 0.31 -11.97
N HIS A 320 9.91 0.77 -13.05
CA HIS A 320 11.30 1.22 -13.07
C HIS A 320 11.43 2.76 -13.06
N GLY A 321 10.32 3.49 -12.91
CA GLY A 321 10.34 4.95 -12.80
C GLY A 321 11.19 5.42 -11.62
N ASN A 322 12.04 6.43 -11.87
CA ASN A 322 12.86 7.07 -10.85
C ASN A 322 13.17 8.53 -11.21
N ALA A 323 12.12 9.33 -11.42
CA ALA A 323 12.23 10.74 -11.83
C ALA A 323 13.07 11.60 -10.88
N LEU A 324 13.19 11.22 -9.61
CA LEU A 324 13.97 11.94 -8.59
C LEU A 324 15.42 11.43 -8.44
N GLY A 325 15.81 10.38 -9.16
CA GLY A 325 17.17 9.83 -9.11
C GLY A 325 17.57 9.27 -7.74
N HIS A 326 16.60 8.74 -6.98
CA HIS A 326 16.83 8.19 -5.65
C HIS A 326 17.46 6.79 -5.74
N THR A 327 18.60 6.58 -5.07
CA THR A 327 19.40 5.34 -5.20
C THR A 327 19.86 4.75 -3.87
N ARG A 328 19.52 5.36 -2.73
CA ARG A 328 19.98 4.86 -1.43
C ARG A 328 19.28 3.56 -1.09
N GLU A 329 20.04 2.62 -0.51
CA GLU A 329 19.49 1.34 -0.09
C GLU A 329 18.50 1.50 1.08
N LEU A 330 17.52 0.59 1.10
CA LEU A 330 16.59 0.45 2.20
C LEU A 330 17.32 -0.11 3.44
N PRO A 331 17.38 0.61 4.57
CA PRO A 331 18.17 0.19 5.71
C PRO A 331 17.55 -1.02 6.43
N ALA A 332 18.40 -1.86 7.02
CA ALA A 332 18.02 -3.10 7.69
C ALA A 332 16.88 -2.94 8.71
N TYR A 333 16.88 -1.86 9.53
CA TYR A 333 15.82 -1.67 10.52
C TYR A 333 14.42 -1.55 9.90
N PHE A 334 14.37 -1.02 8.67
CA PHE A 334 13.12 -0.85 7.93
C PHE A 334 12.80 -2.14 7.16
N SER A 335 13.79 -2.70 6.45
CA SER A 335 13.59 -3.92 5.66
C SER A 335 13.23 -5.15 6.49
N GLU A 336 13.72 -5.21 7.75
CA GLU A 336 13.51 -6.30 8.70
C GLU A 336 12.38 -6.04 9.71
N LEU A 337 11.68 -4.90 9.60
CA LEU A 337 10.62 -4.51 10.54
C LEU A 337 11.10 -4.40 12.01
N ASP A 338 12.36 -4.01 12.22
CA ASP A 338 12.96 -3.84 13.54
C ASP A 338 12.62 -2.45 14.11
N ALA A 339 11.38 -2.34 14.58
CA ALA A 339 10.83 -1.14 15.18
C ALA A 339 11.55 -0.70 16.46
N ASP A 340 12.13 -1.64 17.21
CA ASP A 340 12.67 -1.39 18.54
C ASP A 340 13.96 -0.55 18.49
N THR A 341 14.71 -0.63 17.38
CA THR A 341 15.90 0.21 17.16
C THR A 341 15.60 1.65 16.72
N VAL A 342 14.33 1.96 16.39
CA VAL A 342 13.91 3.28 15.91
C VAL A 342 13.51 4.18 17.09
N THR A 343 14.08 5.38 17.13
CA THR A 343 13.83 6.34 18.22
C THR A 343 12.59 7.21 17.98
N ALA A 344 12.28 7.52 16.72
CA ALA A 344 11.13 8.34 16.38
C ALA A 344 9.84 7.56 16.61
N ARG A 345 9.06 7.94 17.62
CA ARG A 345 7.87 7.21 18.08
C ARG A 345 6.91 6.91 16.93
N CYS A 346 6.59 7.88 16.08
CA CYS A 346 5.69 7.67 14.93
C CYS A 346 6.16 6.56 13.98
N LEU A 347 7.44 6.56 13.60
CA LEU A 347 8.00 5.55 12.70
C LEU A 347 8.12 4.18 13.40
N ALA A 348 8.55 4.17 14.66
CA ALA A 348 8.61 2.95 15.47
C ALA A 348 7.22 2.31 15.60
N THR A 349 6.19 3.11 15.88
CA THR A 349 4.79 2.65 15.96
C THR A 349 4.32 2.06 14.62
N ALA A 350 4.52 2.76 13.50
CA ALA A 350 4.10 2.25 12.19
C ALA A 350 4.84 0.96 11.80
N LEU A 351 6.15 0.87 12.04
CA LEU A 351 6.93 -0.35 11.80
C LEU A 351 6.49 -1.50 12.72
N ALA A 352 6.18 -1.22 13.99
CA ALA A 352 5.68 -2.23 14.92
C ALA A 352 4.30 -2.77 14.48
N GLN A 353 3.40 -1.90 14.04
CA GLN A 353 2.10 -2.31 13.48
C GLN A 353 2.28 -3.23 12.27
N VAL A 354 3.17 -2.86 11.34
CA VAL A 354 3.49 -3.72 10.18
C VAL A 354 4.16 -5.01 10.62
N ARG A 355 5.13 -4.99 11.55
CA ARG A 355 5.79 -6.18 12.11
C ARG A 355 4.79 -7.15 12.72
N ASP A 356 3.86 -6.64 13.50
CA ASP A 356 3.02 -7.47 14.37
C ASP A 356 1.75 -7.94 13.65
N THR A 357 1.30 -7.21 12.62
CA THR A 357 0.01 -7.47 11.96
C THR A 357 0.09 -7.60 10.43
N GLY A 358 1.21 -7.22 9.82
CA GLY A 358 1.32 -7.08 8.37
C GLY A 358 0.43 -5.98 7.79
N TRP A 359 0.00 -5.01 8.61
CA TRP A 359 -0.95 -3.99 8.20
C TRP A 359 -0.82 -2.69 9.02
N THR A 360 -1.13 -1.59 8.35
CA THR A 360 -1.53 -0.31 8.95
C THR A 360 -2.50 0.36 7.97
N HIS A 361 -3.32 1.30 8.45
CA HIS A 361 -4.21 2.08 7.60
C HIS A 361 -3.44 2.99 6.62
N HIS A 362 -4.16 3.70 5.73
CA HIS A 362 -3.55 4.40 4.60
C HIS A 362 -2.56 5.49 5.02
N ILE A 363 -2.94 6.37 5.97
CA ILE A 363 -2.14 7.56 6.26
C ILE A 363 -0.75 7.27 6.86
N PRO A 364 -0.52 6.25 7.71
CA PRO A 364 0.84 5.84 8.10
C PRO A 364 1.65 5.28 6.93
N ARG A 365 1.04 4.62 5.95
CA ARG A 365 1.75 4.14 4.75
C ARG A 365 2.30 5.33 3.96
N LEU A 366 1.47 6.35 3.75
CA LEU A 366 1.82 7.50 2.94
C LEU A 366 2.70 8.50 3.71
N MET A 367 2.24 8.97 4.86
CA MET A 367 2.80 10.12 5.57
C MET A 367 3.85 9.76 6.62
N LEU A 368 3.97 8.49 7.00
CA LEU A 368 5.06 8.03 7.88
C LEU A 368 6.08 7.20 7.11
N LEU A 369 5.70 6.02 6.61
CA LEU A 369 6.62 5.07 5.98
C LEU A 369 7.13 5.59 4.63
N GLY A 370 6.20 5.95 3.73
CA GLY A 370 6.48 6.47 2.40
C GLY A 370 7.19 7.82 2.41
N SER A 371 6.67 8.77 3.18
CA SER A 371 7.29 10.10 3.34
C SER A 371 8.70 10.02 3.91
N HIS A 372 8.96 9.10 4.86
CA HIS A 372 10.30 8.90 5.42
C HIS A 372 11.29 8.36 4.38
N ALA A 373 10.85 7.42 3.55
CA ALA A 373 11.64 6.87 2.44
C ALA A 373 11.94 7.94 1.38
N LEU A 374 10.92 8.69 0.97
CA LEU A 374 11.02 9.76 -0.01
C LEU A 374 12.02 10.84 0.44
N GLN A 375 11.90 11.31 1.69
CA GLN A 375 12.78 12.32 2.26
C GLN A 375 14.24 11.87 2.38
N ARG A 376 14.49 10.55 2.37
CA ARG A 376 15.84 9.98 2.50
C ARG A 376 16.46 9.60 1.18
N GLY A 377 15.74 9.71 0.07
CA GLY A 377 16.27 9.36 -1.23
C GLY A 377 16.46 7.86 -1.43
N TRP A 378 15.60 7.04 -0.81
CA TRP A 378 15.66 5.59 -0.98
C TRP A 378 15.17 5.16 -2.35
N ASP A 379 15.77 4.10 -2.89
CA ASP A 379 15.39 3.53 -4.18
C ASP A 379 13.87 3.18 -4.20
N PRO A 380 13.08 3.82 -5.08
CA PRO A 380 11.64 3.59 -5.15
C PRO A 380 11.27 2.14 -5.50
N ALA A 381 12.13 1.42 -6.25
CA ALA A 381 11.89 0.02 -6.56
C ALA A 381 12.00 -0.85 -5.31
N ALA A 382 13.02 -0.61 -4.47
CA ALA A 382 13.20 -1.31 -3.19
C ALA A 382 12.08 -1.00 -2.19
N VAL A 383 11.62 0.26 -2.13
CA VAL A 383 10.49 0.67 -1.28
C VAL A 383 9.20 -0.01 -1.74
N THR A 384 8.95 -0.04 -3.06
CA THR A 384 7.78 -0.71 -3.66
C THR A 384 7.77 -2.21 -3.37
N ASP A 385 8.92 -2.90 -3.52
CA ASP A 385 9.05 -4.31 -3.16
C ASP A 385 8.77 -4.57 -1.68
N TRP A 386 9.28 -3.70 -0.79
CA TRP A 386 9.03 -3.79 0.64
C TRP A 386 7.53 -3.69 0.96
N PHE A 387 6.82 -2.72 0.39
CA PHE A 387 5.37 -2.60 0.60
C PHE A 387 4.60 -3.80 0.04
N HIS A 388 4.99 -4.32 -1.13
CA HIS A 388 4.41 -5.54 -1.68
C HIS A 388 4.60 -6.74 -0.74
N ARG A 389 5.80 -6.94 -0.19
CA ARG A 389 6.09 -8.13 0.62
C ARG A 389 5.61 -8.03 2.08
N CYS A 390 5.60 -6.83 2.67
CA CYS A 390 5.33 -6.63 4.09
C CYS A 390 3.85 -6.45 4.44
N PHE A 391 2.99 -6.12 3.47
CA PHE A 391 1.56 -5.91 3.72
C PHE A 391 0.70 -7.10 3.29
N VAL A 392 -0.27 -7.49 4.14
CA VAL A 392 -1.22 -8.58 3.86
C VAL A 392 -2.06 -8.32 2.61
N ASP A 393 -2.28 -7.06 2.28
CA ASP A 393 -3.05 -6.60 1.11
C ASP A 393 -2.17 -6.17 -0.06
N GLY A 394 -0.85 -6.42 0.01
CA GLY A 394 0.11 -6.02 -1.01
C GLY A 394 0.13 -6.95 -2.21
N TYR A 395 -0.12 -6.40 -3.39
CA TYR A 395 0.06 -7.05 -4.70
C TYR A 395 0.73 -6.07 -5.65
N ASP A 396 1.38 -6.55 -6.72
CA ASP A 396 2.09 -5.68 -7.66
C ASP A 396 1.16 -4.57 -8.23
N TRP A 397 -0.04 -4.93 -8.68
CA TRP A 397 -0.96 -3.97 -9.29
C TRP A 397 -1.36 -2.81 -8.37
N VAL A 398 -1.47 -3.06 -7.06
CA VAL A 398 -1.88 -2.04 -6.09
C VAL A 398 -0.68 -1.28 -5.54
N MET A 399 0.46 -1.95 -5.38
CA MET A 399 1.64 -1.34 -4.76
C MET A 399 2.48 -0.54 -5.75
N VAL A 400 2.58 -0.97 -7.01
CA VAL A 400 3.39 -0.23 -8.00
C VAL A 400 2.87 1.21 -8.17
N PRO A 401 1.59 1.48 -8.51
CA PRO A 401 1.12 2.85 -8.61
C PRO A 401 1.15 3.59 -7.27
N ASN A 402 0.59 3.02 -6.20
CA ASN A 402 0.50 3.73 -4.92
C ASN A 402 1.88 4.08 -4.32
N VAL A 403 2.85 3.18 -4.42
CA VAL A 403 4.16 3.41 -3.83
C VAL A 403 5.04 4.21 -4.78
N LEU A 404 5.24 3.75 -6.02
CA LEU A 404 6.12 4.42 -6.98
C LEU A 404 5.57 5.80 -7.37
N GLY A 405 4.30 5.87 -7.76
CA GLY A 405 3.64 7.09 -8.23
C GLY A 405 3.21 8.01 -7.10
N MET A 406 2.24 7.58 -6.29
CA MET A 406 1.66 8.44 -5.25
C MET A 406 2.66 8.75 -4.12
N SER A 407 3.32 7.74 -3.56
CA SER A 407 4.16 7.94 -2.38
C SER A 407 5.55 8.48 -2.71
N GLN A 408 6.23 7.92 -3.71
CA GLN A 408 7.63 8.25 -4.02
C GLN A 408 7.78 9.27 -5.15
N TYR A 409 6.68 9.65 -5.83
CA TYR A 409 6.71 10.59 -6.96
C TYR A 409 7.73 10.21 -8.05
N ALA A 410 8.06 8.92 -8.13
CA ALA A 410 9.11 8.40 -8.98
C ALA A 410 8.67 8.31 -10.45
N ASP A 411 7.38 8.50 -10.71
CA ASP A 411 6.80 8.60 -12.05
C ASP A 411 6.76 10.04 -12.61
N GLY A 412 7.33 11.02 -11.90
CA GLY A 412 7.35 12.42 -12.34
C GLY A 412 5.96 13.07 -12.35
N GLY A 413 5.00 12.50 -11.62
CA GLY A 413 3.65 13.03 -11.48
C GLY A 413 2.64 12.47 -12.49
N ARG A 414 2.90 11.31 -13.10
CA ARG A 414 1.89 10.66 -13.96
C ARG A 414 0.64 10.25 -13.16
N MET A 415 0.82 9.78 -11.93
CA MET A 415 -0.29 9.39 -11.04
C MET A 415 -0.82 10.53 -10.17
N THR A 416 0.06 11.37 -9.62
CA THR A 416 -0.32 12.44 -8.69
C THR A 416 0.33 13.77 -9.04
N THR A 417 -0.28 14.88 -8.64
CA THR A 417 0.22 16.22 -9.05
C THR A 417 1.36 16.74 -8.19
N LYS A 418 1.45 16.29 -6.94
CA LYS A 418 2.44 16.74 -5.96
C LYS A 418 2.99 15.54 -5.18
N PRO A 419 4.29 15.55 -4.79
CA PRO A 419 4.83 14.53 -3.90
C PRO A 419 4.18 14.61 -2.51
N TYR A 420 3.70 13.49 -2.00
CA TYR A 420 3.12 13.41 -0.66
C TYR A 420 4.21 13.27 0.40
N THR A 421 4.61 14.40 0.97
CA THR A 421 5.58 14.45 2.07
C THR A 421 5.30 15.62 3.00
N SER A 422 5.65 15.50 4.29
CA SER A 422 5.41 16.54 5.27
C SER A 422 6.47 16.60 6.37
N GLY A 423 6.56 17.75 7.04
CA GLY A 423 7.34 17.89 8.27
C GLY A 423 6.59 17.40 9.51
N GLY A 424 7.27 17.37 10.65
CA GLY A 424 6.71 16.91 11.93
C GLY A 424 5.46 17.66 12.39
N ALA A 425 5.23 18.89 11.92
CA ALA A 425 4.01 19.65 12.22
C ALA A 425 2.72 19.00 11.69
N TYR A 426 2.77 18.27 10.57
CA TYR A 426 1.62 17.50 10.08
C TYR A 426 1.33 16.33 11.02
N ILE A 427 2.36 15.54 11.34
CA ILE A 427 2.26 14.37 12.22
C ILE A 427 1.74 14.80 13.60
N HIS A 428 2.24 15.91 14.15
CA HIS A 428 1.78 16.42 15.45
C HIS A 428 0.30 16.82 15.45
N ARG A 429 -0.20 17.38 14.35
CA ARG A 429 -1.62 17.76 14.25
C ARG A 429 -2.53 16.56 14.06
N MET A 430 -2.09 15.57 13.29
CA MET A 430 -2.91 14.41 12.89
C MET A 430 -2.69 13.18 13.77
N SER A 431 -1.93 13.29 14.87
CA SER A 431 -1.65 12.14 15.74
C SER A 431 -1.29 12.49 17.18
N ASP A 432 -1.35 11.49 18.06
CA ASP A 432 -0.78 11.53 19.41
C ASP A 432 0.71 11.11 19.45
N LEU A 433 1.33 10.83 18.29
CA LEU A 433 2.64 10.16 18.20
C LEU A 433 3.82 11.07 18.55
N CYS A 434 3.60 12.38 18.60
CA CYS A 434 4.63 13.34 19.02
C CYS A 434 4.74 13.44 20.54
N ASP A 435 3.68 13.09 21.27
CA ASP A 435 3.68 13.15 22.74
C ASP A 435 4.63 12.09 23.29
N GLY A 436 5.48 12.47 24.26
CA GLY A 436 6.52 11.57 24.78
C GLY A 436 7.58 11.11 23.75
N CYS A 437 7.60 11.68 22.54
CA CYS A 437 8.65 11.38 21.55
C CYS A 437 9.98 12.07 21.96
N ALA A 438 11.11 11.40 21.69
CA ALA A 438 12.43 11.99 21.93
C ALA A 438 12.71 13.24 21.07
N PHE A 439 11.97 13.41 19.97
CA PHE A 439 12.12 14.51 19.03
C PHE A 439 10.95 15.49 19.08
N ARG A 440 11.25 16.77 18.84
CA ARG A 440 10.29 17.87 18.85
C ARG A 440 9.92 18.26 17.41
N PRO A 441 8.62 18.27 17.05
CA PRO A 441 8.18 18.58 15.69
C PRO A 441 8.53 19.99 15.22
N THR A 442 8.69 20.94 16.16
CA THR A 442 9.06 22.34 15.91
C THR A 442 10.55 22.52 15.60
N ASP A 443 11.40 21.62 16.11
CA ASP A 443 12.85 21.76 16.05
C ASP A 443 13.34 21.32 14.66
N ARG A 444 13.98 22.24 13.93
CA ARG A 444 14.55 21.98 12.60
C ARG A 444 15.97 21.43 12.65
N THR A 445 16.71 21.72 13.72
CA THR A 445 18.12 21.38 13.91
C THR A 445 18.41 21.01 15.36
N GLY A 446 19.57 20.40 15.61
CA GLY A 446 19.99 19.96 16.93
C GLY A 446 19.53 18.52 17.28
N PRO A 447 19.96 18.01 18.44
CA PRO A 447 19.79 16.59 18.81
C PRO A 447 18.33 16.16 19.02
N ARG A 448 17.42 17.12 19.26
CA ARG A 448 15.98 16.86 19.40
C ARG A 448 15.18 17.21 18.14
N ALA A 449 15.81 17.56 17.03
CA ALA A 449 15.11 17.88 15.79
C ALA A 449 14.28 16.68 15.31
N CYS A 450 13.04 16.93 14.91
CA CYS A 450 12.20 15.88 14.34
C CYS A 450 12.78 15.42 12.99
N PRO A 451 12.99 14.10 12.80
CA PRO A 451 13.53 13.57 11.56
C PRO A 451 12.66 13.83 10.33
N TYR A 452 11.34 14.02 10.52
CA TYR A 452 10.42 14.42 9.44
C TYR A 452 10.52 15.92 9.15
N THR A 453 10.65 16.77 10.17
CA THR A 453 10.86 18.22 9.97
C THR A 453 12.18 18.48 9.25
N ALA A 454 13.28 17.89 9.71
CA ALA A 454 14.58 18.02 9.07
C ALA A 454 14.58 17.39 7.66
N GLY A 455 14.00 16.19 7.51
CA GLY A 455 13.91 15.47 6.23
C GLY A 455 13.11 16.23 5.17
N TYR A 456 11.97 16.83 5.55
CA TYR A 456 11.15 17.65 4.65
C TYR A 456 11.94 18.82 4.05
N TRP A 457 12.63 19.57 4.89
CA TRP A 457 13.45 20.71 4.43
C TRP A 457 14.65 20.26 3.59
N ALA A 458 15.29 19.16 3.96
CA ALA A 458 16.38 18.57 3.18
C ALA A 458 15.90 18.17 1.78
N PHE A 459 14.75 17.49 1.67
CA PHE A 459 14.14 17.10 0.40
C PHE A 459 13.84 18.30 -0.50
N LEU A 460 13.20 19.34 0.04
CA LEU A 460 12.91 20.56 -0.73
C LEU A 460 14.19 21.29 -1.18
N SER A 461 15.23 21.26 -0.36
CA SER A 461 16.49 21.94 -0.68
C SER A 461 17.28 21.31 -1.81
N THR A 462 17.21 19.99 -1.96
CA THR A 462 17.85 19.26 -3.06
C THR A 462 17.06 19.37 -4.36
N GLY A 463 15.78 19.76 -4.28
CA GLY A 463 14.87 19.87 -5.41
C GLY A 463 15.04 21.09 -6.31
N THR A 464 15.97 22.02 -6.02
CA THR A 464 16.17 23.23 -6.84
C THR A 464 16.94 23.00 -8.14
N GLY A 465 17.36 21.76 -8.44
CA GLY A 465 18.12 21.43 -9.66
C GLY A 465 17.28 20.94 -10.84
N THR A 466 16.38 19.96 -10.64
CA THR A 466 15.69 19.29 -11.76
C THR A 466 14.39 18.53 -11.38
N GLY A 467 13.98 18.48 -10.10
CA GLY A 467 12.98 17.49 -9.64
C GLY A 467 11.84 17.98 -8.76
N CYS A 468 11.80 19.27 -8.38
CA CYS A 468 10.63 19.84 -7.71
C CYS A 468 9.77 20.56 -8.76
N PRO A 469 8.47 20.24 -8.93
CA PRO A 469 7.63 21.06 -9.79
C PRO A 469 7.66 22.49 -9.27
N ALA A 470 7.91 23.45 -10.17
CA ALA A 470 7.95 24.89 -9.90
C ALA A 470 6.57 25.40 -9.46
N THR A 471 6.12 24.94 -8.30
CA THR A 471 4.86 25.33 -7.69
C THR A 471 5.13 26.56 -6.82
N PRO A 472 4.26 27.59 -6.88
CA PRO A 472 4.43 28.83 -6.12
C PRO A 472 4.64 28.59 -4.60
N GLU A 473 3.99 27.54 -4.05
CA GLU A 473 4.11 27.13 -2.64
C GLU A 473 5.50 26.56 -2.28
N CYS A 474 6.14 25.78 -3.17
CA CYS A 474 7.50 25.26 -2.94
C CYS A 474 8.54 26.37 -3.03
N GLY A 475 8.39 27.30 -3.98
CA GLY A 475 9.30 28.44 -4.13
C GLY A 475 9.32 29.39 -2.92
N ALA A 476 8.18 29.61 -2.28
CA ALA A 476 8.09 30.40 -1.05
C ALA A 476 8.79 29.72 0.15
N ARG A 477 8.72 28.38 0.23
CA ARG A 477 9.31 27.59 1.32
C ARG A 477 10.83 27.44 1.17
N CYS A 478 11.35 27.23 -0.03
CA CYS A 478 12.80 27.12 -0.27
C CYS A 478 13.58 28.39 0.13
N ARG A 479 13.01 29.58 -0.07
CA ARG A 479 13.62 30.87 0.36
C ARG A 479 13.81 30.99 1.87
N ALA A 480 13.00 30.28 2.68
CA ALA A 480 13.15 30.27 4.14
C ALA A 480 14.29 29.35 4.63
N TRP A 481 14.83 28.48 3.78
CA TRP A 481 15.85 27.49 4.16
C TRP A 481 17.28 27.91 3.76
N THR A 482 17.44 28.72 2.72
CA THR A 482 18.75 29.21 2.23
C THR A 482 19.52 30.07 3.25
N GLY A 483 18.87 30.55 4.31
CA GLY A 483 19.51 31.23 5.46
C GLY A 483 20.10 30.30 6.53
N SER A 484 20.12 28.96 6.34
CA SER A 484 20.61 28.00 7.33
C SER A 484 22.05 27.51 7.08
N THR A 485 22.82 27.27 8.15
CA THR A 485 24.26 26.95 8.13
C THR A 485 24.61 25.56 7.61
N THR A 486 25.84 25.35 7.12
CA THR A 486 26.29 24.11 6.45
C THR A 486 26.23 22.84 7.33
N SER A 487 26.39 22.93 8.66
CA SER A 487 26.26 21.78 9.58
C SER A 487 24.82 21.25 9.69
N THR A 488 23.83 22.13 9.50
CA THR A 488 22.39 21.84 9.45
C THR A 488 22.06 20.82 8.36
N LYS A 489 22.78 20.88 7.24
CA LYS A 489 22.55 20.03 6.06
C LYS A 489 23.11 18.61 6.24
N CYS A 490 24.11 18.43 7.10
CA CYS A 490 24.81 17.16 7.29
C CYS A 490 24.07 16.23 8.28
N CYS A 491 23.69 16.75 9.45
CA CYS A 491 22.95 15.99 10.48
C CYS A 491 21.52 15.58 9.97
N ALA A 492 20.93 16.28 8.98
CA ALA A 492 19.69 15.86 8.30
C ALA A 492 19.89 14.72 7.27
N ARG A 493 21.08 14.59 6.67
CA ARG A 493 21.42 13.58 5.65
C ARG A 493 21.96 12.27 6.26
N SER A 494 22.64 12.36 7.41
CA SER A 494 23.38 11.25 8.04
C SER A 494 22.50 10.14 8.62
N GLY A 495 21.21 10.40 8.87
CA GLY A 495 20.27 9.35 9.31
C GLY A 495 20.55 8.76 10.70
N THR A 496 21.36 9.41 11.54
CA THR A 496 21.65 9.00 12.92
C THR A 496 20.47 9.25 13.85
N TRP A 497 19.46 8.39 13.77
CA TRP A 497 18.21 8.45 14.57
C TRP A 497 17.92 7.13 15.32
N ARG A 498 18.98 6.34 15.59
CA ARG A 498 18.94 5.08 16.34
C ARG A 498 19.15 5.32 17.83
N ARG A 499 18.61 4.44 18.68
CA ARG A 499 18.96 4.42 20.12
C ARG A 499 20.48 4.25 20.24
N GLY A 500 21.14 5.13 21.01
CA GLY A 500 22.61 5.14 21.19
C GLY A 500 23.39 6.08 20.26
N ALA A 501 22.81 6.59 19.18
CA ALA A 501 23.49 7.60 18.33
C ALA A 501 23.47 9.01 18.95
N LEU A 502 22.55 9.26 19.90
CA LEU A 502 22.41 10.53 20.61
C LEU A 502 23.54 10.78 21.63
N THR A 503 24.29 9.74 22.01
CA THR A 503 25.39 9.83 22.99
C THR A 503 26.77 9.96 22.33
N SER A 504 26.90 9.63 21.05
CA SER A 504 28.15 9.82 20.29
C SER A 504 28.13 11.18 19.60
N GLY A 505 28.93 12.14 20.08
CA GLY A 505 29.01 13.53 19.58
C GLY A 505 29.51 13.70 18.14
N ALA A 506 28.85 13.06 17.15
CA ALA A 506 29.26 13.05 15.74
C ALA A 506 29.08 14.38 14.99
N CYS A 507 28.55 15.42 15.66
CA CYS A 507 28.40 16.78 15.11
C CYS A 507 29.23 17.80 15.96
N GLN A 508 30.45 17.45 16.42
CA GLN A 508 31.45 18.43 16.90
C GLN A 508 32.46 18.75 15.78
N GLY A 509 32.64 20.05 15.52
CA GLY A 509 33.26 20.58 14.30
C GLY A 509 34.74 20.23 14.12
N ARG A 510 35.13 19.97 12.87
CA ARG A 510 36.50 20.24 12.42
C ARG A 510 36.61 21.74 12.20
N SER A 511 37.15 22.43 13.19
CA SER A 511 37.66 23.80 13.06
C SER A 511 38.81 23.81 12.06
N ASP A 512 38.80 24.81 11.18
CA ASP A 512 39.86 25.10 10.22
C ASP A 512 41.24 25.16 10.88
N SER A 513 42.22 24.48 10.29
CA SER A 513 43.63 24.74 10.57
C SER A 513 44.50 24.40 9.36
N SER A 514 45.40 25.33 9.05
CA SER A 514 46.39 25.39 7.95
C SER A 514 45.81 25.94 6.63
N SER A 515 46.35 27.01 6.04
CA SER A 515 47.76 27.35 5.92
C SER A 515 48.04 28.87 5.90
N SER A 516 48.87 29.31 6.84
CA SER A 516 49.62 30.57 6.80
C SER A 516 50.75 30.45 5.77
N VAL A 517 50.71 31.25 4.70
CA VAL A 517 51.82 31.41 3.76
C VAL A 517 52.60 32.67 4.11
N ARG A 518 53.81 32.50 4.67
CA ARG A 518 54.92 33.46 4.60
C ARG A 518 56.27 32.75 4.70
N ARG A 519 57.07 32.88 3.63
CA ARG A 519 58.54 33.13 3.55
C ARG A 519 58.94 32.96 2.07
N SER A 520 59.23 34.04 1.33
CA SER A 520 60.59 34.54 1.03
C SER A 520 61.55 33.40 0.66
N GLY A 521 62.18 33.28 -0.50
CA GLY A 521 62.44 34.13 -1.67
C GLY A 521 63.70 33.52 -2.35
N VAL A 522 63.93 33.75 -3.66
CA VAL A 522 65.26 33.86 -4.32
C VAL A 522 65.05 34.17 -5.81
N ARG A 523 65.91 35.08 -6.30
CA ARG A 523 66.06 35.69 -7.64
C ARG A 523 66.51 34.73 -8.75
N SER A 524 66.15 35.06 -10.00
CA SER A 524 67.06 35.47 -11.13
C SER A 524 66.38 35.24 -12.49
N GLY A 525 66.09 36.27 -13.30
CA GLY A 525 66.82 36.64 -14.53
C GLY A 525 66.09 36.07 -15.77
N ARG A 526 65.79 36.75 -16.87
CA ARG A 526 66.20 38.01 -17.51
C ARG A 526 64.96 38.79 -17.98
#